data_AF-A0A950WMB9-F1
#
_entry.id   AF-A0A950WMB9-F1
#
_cell.length_a   1.000
_cell.length_b   1.000
_cell.length_c   1.000
_cell.angle_alpha   90.00
_cell.angle_beta   90.00
_cell.angle_gamma   90.00
#
_symmetry.space_group_name_H-M   'P 1'
#
loop_
_entity.id
_entity.type
_entity.pdbx_description
1 polymer ?
#
loop_
_entity_poly.entity_id
_entity_poly.type
_entity_poly.pdbx_seq_one_letter_code
_entity_poly.pdbx_strand_id
1 'polypeptide(L)'
;MSASDTGSHTTQVPPPPGAAPPLNPPPPAPVGNDLTGAKVYLGKALFWDEQMSATRTVSCGTCHHSVSGGTDPRGLATNAGSDGFLGSADDVHGSAGVPSNNADGTYVNVANYGINDQVTGRKTVSYVNAAYAPVLFWDGRATGTFTDQISGLTLLNGGAALESQSAGPPVATAEMGNNGRSWTDVATRIAASKPLALSPSVPTALTTWINGRSYSDLFNEAFGTPDVTPSRISFAIASYERTLFSDQATVDLDAAGITPLSAAAQRGRGVFNGSGCNVCHAGPVFSDQSFRDIGVRPDTEDTGRFQVTGNPGDTGRFRVPSLRNVGLRHEFFHNGEFTTLNQVVAFYNRGGDFPNNPNFARGLVRPLGLSPGQQSDLVAFLQSLTDPRVANETAPFDRPTLYSESTRVPQISGTGRVGSGGFTPTIRAISPPIIGNPNFTVSVSTALGNSSAVLVIDTSDPGVAPSIPTSGAFARVTTSTQDTGAGSGWASVSLPIPDNATPNRTYFARWYVTDPSATSGFSVSQVAVFTLFGGSAVPTAALVNVSGHVTTASGAGIRGVTVTLTDSKGVARTAITSAFGYYTFANVQSGQSYTVSALARGYTFGQSTRAINVTDELTNVDFVATR
;
A
#
# COMPACT_ATOMS: atom_id res chain seq x y z
N MET A 1 12.13 11.90 13.35
CA MET A 1 12.72 10.57 13.60
C MET A 1 13.91 10.41 12.67
N SER A 2 15.15 10.46 13.19
CA SER A 2 16.33 10.02 12.42
C SER A 2 16.29 8.50 12.24
N ALA A 3 17.12 7.93 11.36
CA ALA A 3 17.26 6.47 11.20
C ALA A 3 17.67 5.73 12.51
N SER A 4 18.09 6.48 13.55
CA SER A 4 18.42 5.99 14.89
C SER A 4 17.23 5.95 15.86
N ASP A 5 16.06 6.45 15.48
CA ASP A 5 14.87 6.47 16.34
C ASP A 5 14.08 5.18 16.10
N THR A 6 14.33 4.17 16.94
CA THR A 6 13.83 2.80 16.75
C THR A 6 12.32 2.67 16.95
N GLY A 7 11.62 3.73 17.33
CA GLY A 7 10.20 3.68 17.73
C GLY A 7 9.93 2.72 18.90
N SER A 8 10.98 2.14 19.49
CA SER A 8 10.91 1.19 20.57
C SER A 8 10.76 1.97 21.86
N HIS A 9 9.51 2.21 22.26
CA HIS A 9 9.19 2.63 23.61
C HIS A 9 9.33 1.43 24.56
N THR A 10 10.57 1.00 24.78
CA THR A 10 10.89 0.34 26.05
C THR A 10 10.57 1.34 27.16
N THR A 11 10.11 0.84 28.29
CA THR A 11 9.50 1.56 29.43
C THR A 11 10.43 2.55 30.17
N GLN A 12 11.42 3.15 29.50
CA GLN A 12 12.52 3.89 30.12
C GLN A 12 12.61 5.39 29.82
N VAL A 13 11.76 5.96 28.95
CA VAL A 13 11.73 7.42 28.72
C VAL A 13 10.44 8.01 29.30
N PRO A 14 10.51 9.00 30.22
CA PRO A 14 9.33 9.71 30.69
C PRO A 14 8.59 10.34 29.51
N PRO A 15 7.24 10.28 29.45
CA PRO A 15 6.49 10.93 28.39
C PRO A 15 6.74 12.46 28.42
N PRO A 16 6.66 13.14 27.27
CA PRO A 16 6.72 14.60 27.24
C PRO A 16 5.68 15.22 28.19
N PRO A 17 5.94 16.42 28.77
CA PRO A 17 4.96 17.11 29.61
C PRO A 17 3.60 17.22 28.91
N GLY A 18 2.53 16.74 29.56
CA GLY A 18 1.17 16.74 29.01
C GLY A 18 0.79 15.51 28.18
N ALA A 19 1.66 14.50 28.09
CA ALA A 19 1.34 13.21 27.46
C ALA A 19 1.10 12.12 28.52
N ALA A 20 0.17 11.21 28.23
CA ALA A 20 -0.08 10.00 29.02
C ALA A 20 1.12 9.03 28.88
N PRO A 21 1.37 8.19 29.91
CA PRO A 21 2.37 7.12 29.79
C PRO A 21 1.97 6.09 28.72
N PRO A 22 2.93 5.38 28.11
CA PRO A 22 2.64 4.31 27.17
C PRO A 22 1.75 3.22 27.78
N LEU A 23 0.99 2.52 26.93
CA LEU A 23 0.18 1.38 27.36
C LEU A 23 1.05 0.26 27.95
N ASN A 24 0.52 -0.40 28.99
CA ASN A 24 1.17 -1.50 29.68
C ASN A 24 0.24 -2.73 29.72
N PRO A 25 0.73 -3.94 29.39
CA PRO A 25 2.07 -4.27 28.85
C PRO A 25 2.29 -3.69 27.44
N PRO A 26 3.54 -3.49 26.98
CA PRO A 26 3.82 -3.20 25.57
C PRO A 26 3.40 -4.40 24.70
N PRO A 27 3.21 -4.22 23.37
CA PRO A 27 2.86 -5.35 22.53
C PRO A 27 3.99 -6.39 22.46
N PRO A 28 3.67 -7.66 22.18
CA PRO A 28 4.68 -8.68 21.93
C PRO A 28 5.56 -8.35 20.71
N ALA A 29 6.87 -8.52 20.86
CA ALA A 29 7.82 -8.52 19.75
C ALA A 29 8.34 -9.96 19.52
N PRO A 30 8.28 -10.50 18.30
CA PRO A 30 8.77 -11.85 18.00
C PRO A 30 10.30 -11.90 18.01
N VAL A 31 10.85 -12.94 18.65
CA VAL A 31 12.28 -13.24 18.54
C VAL A 31 12.60 -13.57 17.08
N GLY A 32 13.55 -12.86 16.48
CA GLY A 32 13.96 -13.04 15.08
C GLY A 32 13.49 -11.93 14.13
N ASN A 33 12.60 -11.04 14.58
CA ASN A 33 12.29 -9.80 13.85
C ASN A 33 12.36 -8.58 14.79
N ASP A 34 13.58 -8.28 15.25
CA ASP A 34 13.83 -7.13 16.12
C ASP A 34 13.43 -5.82 15.45
N LEU A 35 12.83 -4.93 16.24
CA LEU A 35 12.37 -3.63 15.78
C LEU A 35 13.55 -2.67 15.64
N THR A 36 13.82 -2.21 14.41
CA THR A 36 14.84 -1.19 14.12
C THR A 36 14.22 -0.03 13.34
N GLY A 37 14.81 1.16 13.43
CA GLY A 37 14.34 2.34 12.68
C GLY A 37 14.28 2.07 11.17
N ALA A 38 15.33 1.44 10.61
CA ALA A 38 15.39 1.08 9.20
C ALA A 38 14.27 0.12 8.78
N LYS A 39 13.93 -0.89 9.60
CA LYS A 39 12.79 -1.79 9.32
C LYS A 39 11.45 -1.08 9.41
N VAL A 40 11.28 -0.16 10.37
CA VAL A 40 10.06 0.66 10.50
C VAL A 40 9.88 1.55 9.27
N TYR A 41 10.93 2.25 8.83
CA TYR A 41 10.87 3.10 7.64
C TYR A 41 10.63 2.28 6.37
N LEU A 42 11.30 1.14 6.21
CA LEU A 42 11.04 0.21 5.12
C LEU A 42 9.60 -0.29 5.13
N GLY A 43 9.10 -0.68 6.31
CA GLY A 43 7.72 -1.11 6.51
C GLY A 43 6.71 -0.04 6.14
N LYS A 44 6.94 1.21 6.57
CA LYS A 44 6.10 2.35 6.22
C LYS A 44 6.11 2.60 4.72
N ALA A 45 7.28 2.53 4.07
CA ALA A 45 7.35 2.65 2.61
C ALA A 45 6.52 1.55 1.92
N LEU A 46 6.70 0.28 2.31
CA LEU A 46 5.99 -0.85 1.70
C LEU A 46 4.47 -0.84 1.98
N PHE A 47 4.06 -0.46 3.19
CA PHE A 47 2.64 -0.41 3.61
C PHE A 47 1.83 0.56 2.74
N TRP A 48 2.44 1.68 2.34
CA TRP A 48 1.79 2.74 1.56
C TRP A 48 2.12 2.69 0.05
N ASP A 49 2.93 1.74 -0.42
CA ASP A 49 3.31 1.66 -1.84
C ASP A 49 2.28 0.86 -2.65
N GLU A 50 1.51 1.56 -3.47
CA GLU A 50 0.50 0.92 -4.35
C GLU A 50 1.13 -0.01 -5.39
N GLN A 51 2.45 0.09 -5.64
CA GLN A 51 3.19 -0.85 -6.50
C GLN A 51 3.15 -2.29 -5.98
N MET A 52 2.78 -2.51 -4.71
CA MET A 52 2.55 -3.84 -4.13
C MET A 52 1.41 -4.61 -4.81
N SER A 53 0.34 -3.91 -5.23
CA SER A 53 -0.80 -4.53 -5.92
C SER A 53 -0.51 -4.84 -7.38
N ALA A 54 -1.25 -5.79 -7.95
CA ALA A 54 -1.18 -6.19 -9.35
C ALA A 54 -1.43 -5.03 -10.30
N THR A 55 -2.45 -4.21 -10.01
CA THR A 55 -2.90 -3.06 -10.81
C THR A 55 -2.15 -1.76 -10.51
N ARG A 56 -1.36 -1.73 -9.43
CA ARG A 56 -0.69 -0.52 -8.92
C ARG A 56 -1.66 0.56 -8.43
N THR A 57 -2.81 0.16 -7.89
CA THR A 57 -3.88 1.07 -7.44
C THR A 57 -4.32 0.85 -6.00
N VAL A 58 -3.75 -0.16 -5.32
CA VAL A 58 -4.06 -0.53 -3.92
C VAL A 58 -2.75 -0.82 -3.18
N SER A 59 -2.65 -0.31 -1.95
CA SER A 59 -1.64 -0.66 -0.95
C SER A 59 -2.35 -1.12 0.34
N CYS A 60 -1.61 -1.54 1.37
CA CYS A 60 -2.21 -1.77 2.69
C CYS A 60 -2.90 -0.47 3.18
N GLY A 61 -2.22 0.65 2.96
CA GLY A 61 -2.70 1.98 3.31
C GLY A 61 -4.02 2.38 2.64
N THR A 62 -4.36 1.85 1.46
CA THR A 62 -5.63 2.16 0.78
C THR A 62 -6.86 1.73 1.58
N CYS A 63 -6.77 0.60 2.29
CA CYS A 63 -7.86 0.08 3.13
C CYS A 63 -7.72 0.47 4.61
N HIS A 64 -6.55 0.93 5.05
CA HIS A 64 -6.21 1.12 6.45
C HIS A 64 -5.79 2.57 6.73
N HIS A 65 -6.77 3.47 6.88
CA HIS A 65 -6.52 4.89 7.13
C HIS A 65 -6.67 5.26 8.61
N SER A 66 -5.68 5.97 9.16
CA SER A 66 -5.71 6.48 10.53
C SER A 66 -6.93 7.35 10.79
N VAL A 67 -7.24 8.31 9.90
CA VAL A 67 -8.40 9.21 10.08
C VAL A 67 -9.74 8.50 10.20
N SER A 68 -9.86 7.28 9.67
CA SER A 68 -11.06 6.43 9.79
C SER A 68 -10.89 5.33 10.84
N GLY A 69 -10.12 5.61 11.89
CA GLY A 69 -9.90 4.70 13.02
C GLY A 69 -9.21 3.40 12.62
N GLY A 70 -8.35 3.46 11.60
CA GLY A 70 -7.59 2.34 11.05
C GLY A 70 -8.35 1.47 10.03
N THR A 71 -9.53 1.91 9.60
CA THR A 71 -10.38 1.18 8.64
C THR A 71 -10.47 1.90 7.30
N ASP A 72 -11.24 1.33 6.37
CA ASP A 72 -11.33 1.82 5.00
C ASP A 72 -12.17 3.10 4.95
N PRO A 73 -11.60 4.23 4.49
CA PRO A 73 -12.32 5.49 4.39
C PRO A 73 -13.22 5.53 3.15
N ARG A 74 -13.04 4.60 2.21
CA ARG A 74 -13.85 4.52 1.00
C ARG A 74 -15.22 3.95 1.42
N GLY A 75 -16.27 4.58 0.91
CA GLY A 75 -17.65 4.32 1.35
C GLY A 75 -18.12 2.87 1.15
N LEU A 76 -19.39 2.62 1.48
CA LEU A 76 -20.03 1.31 1.50
C LEU A 76 -19.87 0.54 0.17
N ALA A 77 -18.85 -0.31 0.10
CA ALA A 77 -18.66 -1.27 -0.98
C ALA A 77 -19.40 -2.56 -0.59
N THR A 78 -20.26 -3.06 -1.46
CA THR A 78 -21.12 -4.21 -1.17
C THR A 78 -20.54 -5.49 -1.77
N ASN A 79 -20.50 -6.56 -0.98
CA ASN A 79 -20.16 -7.90 -1.41
C ASN A 79 -21.38 -8.81 -1.23
N ALA A 80 -21.64 -9.61 -2.24
CA ALA A 80 -22.77 -10.53 -2.23
C ALA A 80 -22.66 -11.53 -1.07
N GLY A 81 -23.78 -11.77 -0.41
CA GLY A 81 -23.87 -12.69 0.71
C GLY A 81 -23.71 -14.17 0.32
N SER A 82 -24.19 -15.02 1.22
CA SER A 82 -24.20 -16.47 1.06
C SER A 82 -25.02 -16.97 -0.14
N ASP A 83 -26.01 -16.20 -0.60
CA ASP A 83 -26.81 -16.52 -1.79
C ASP A 83 -26.09 -16.23 -3.12
N GLY A 84 -25.00 -15.44 -3.06
CA GLY A 84 -24.17 -15.08 -4.20
C GLY A 84 -24.74 -13.95 -5.08
N PHE A 85 -25.80 -13.26 -4.68
CA PHE A 85 -26.42 -12.17 -5.43
C PHE A 85 -26.34 -10.84 -4.66
N LEU A 86 -26.13 -9.74 -5.36
CA LEU A 86 -26.25 -8.40 -4.77
C LEU A 86 -27.71 -7.96 -4.67
N GLY A 87 -28.02 -7.15 -3.66
CA GLY A 87 -29.33 -6.58 -3.37
C GLY A 87 -30.21 -7.47 -2.48
N SER A 88 -29.65 -8.53 -1.91
CA SER A 88 -30.29 -9.39 -0.93
C SER A 88 -30.09 -8.85 0.50
N ALA A 89 -30.71 -9.50 1.49
CA ALA A 89 -30.58 -9.13 2.89
C ALA A 89 -29.29 -9.64 3.55
N ASP A 90 -28.60 -10.60 2.93
CA ASP A 90 -27.36 -11.21 3.44
C ASP A 90 -26.07 -10.58 2.85
N ASP A 91 -26.23 -9.55 2.02
CA ASP A 91 -25.16 -8.68 1.56
C ASP A 91 -24.33 -8.12 2.72
N VAL A 92 -23.03 -7.98 2.48
CA VAL A 92 -22.10 -7.39 3.45
C VAL A 92 -21.40 -6.17 2.88
N HIS A 93 -20.92 -5.33 3.78
CA HIS A 93 -20.05 -4.22 3.44
C HIS A 93 -18.60 -4.57 3.72
N GLY A 94 -17.80 -4.48 2.67
CA GLY A 94 -16.37 -4.79 2.68
C GLY A 94 -15.51 -3.59 2.33
N SER A 95 -14.38 -3.90 1.71
CA SER A 95 -13.42 -2.94 1.18
C SER A 95 -13.21 -3.24 -0.30
N ALA A 96 -13.20 -2.21 -1.14
CA ALA A 96 -12.92 -2.36 -2.56
C ALA A 96 -11.43 -2.70 -2.76
N GLY A 97 -11.13 -3.82 -3.39
CA GLY A 97 -9.76 -4.19 -3.76
C GLY A 97 -9.44 -3.77 -5.19
N VAL A 98 -9.04 -4.74 -6.00
CA VAL A 98 -8.70 -4.55 -7.42
C VAL A 98 -9.74 -5.20 -8.34
N PRO A 99 -9.90 -4.72 -9.59
CA PRO A 99 -10.61 -5.48 -10.60
C PRO A 99 -9.96 -6.85 -10.79
N SER A 100 -10.77 -7.88 -11.06
CA SER A 100 -10.21 -9.17 -11.44
C SER A 100 -9.40 -8.99 -12.73
N ASN A 101 -8.17 -9.50 -12.73
CA ASN A 101 -7.26 -9.31 -13.83
C ASN A 101 -6.29 -10.50 -13.98
N ASN A 102 -5.74 -10.63 -15.18
CA ASN A 102 -4.74 -11.62 -15.54
C ASN A 102 -3.32 -11.13 -15.22
N ALA A 103 -2.31 -12.00 -15.39
CA ALA A 103 -0.90 -11.65 -15.22
C ALA A 103 -0.44 -10.48 -16.11
N ASP A 104 -1.00 -10.36 -17.32
CA ASP A 104 -0.76 -9.27 -18.27
C ASP A 104 -1.54 -7.98 -17.95
N GLY A 105 -2.32 -7.98 -16.86
CA GLY A 105 -3.14 -6.85 -16.41
C GLY A 105 -4.45 -6.66 -17.17
N THR A 106 -4.79 -7.52 -18.14
CA THR A 106 -6.12 -7.49 -18.78
C THR A 106 -7.18 -7.88 -17.76
N TYR A 107 -8.32 -7.17 -17.79
CA TYR A 107 -9.41 -7.40 -16.85
C TYR A 107 -10.22 -8.63 -17.24
N VAL A 108 -10.75 -9.29 -16.22
CA VAL A 108 -11.62 -10.44 -16.32
C VAL A 108 -12.96 -10.05 -15.70
N ASN A 109 -14.05 -10.35 -16.41
CA ASN A 109 -15.38 -10.16 -15.86
C ASN A 109 -15.65 -11.21 -14.78
N VAL A 110 -16.08 -10.76 -13.61
CA VAL A 110 -16.54 -11.59 -12.51
C VAL A 110 -17.98 -11.26 -12.17
N ALA A 111 -18.75 -12.28 -11.75
CA ALA A 111 -20.12 -12.09 -11.30
C ALA A 111 -20.21 -10.97 -10.24
N ASN A 112 -21.32 -10.24 -10.24
CA ASN A 112 -21.63 -9.10 -9.36
C ASN A 112 -20.79 -7.81 -9.56
N TYR A 113 -19.54 -7.90 -10.03
CA TYR A 113 -18.67 -6.73 -10.19
C TYR A 113 -18.38 -6.37 -11.65
N GLY A 114 -18.59 -7.29 -12.60
CA GLY A 114 -18.17 -7.11 -13.98
C GLY A 114 -16.66 -6.93 -14.04
N ILE A 115 -16.20 -5.83 -14.63
CA ILE A 115 -14.79 -5.42 -14.68
C ILE A 115 -14.45 -4.29 -13.68
N ASN A 116 -15.31 -4.06 -12.69
CA ASN A 116 -15.06 -3.12 -11.61
C ASN A 116 -14.26 -3.78 -10.49
N ASP A 117 -13.88 -2.97 -9.49
CA ASP A 117 -13.14 -3.45 -8.33
C ASP A 117 -13.98 -4.49 -7.56
N GLN A 118 -13.34 -5.60 -7.18
CA GLN A 118 -13.96 -6.60 -6.31
C GLN A 118 -14.07 -6.06 -4.89
N VAL A 119 -15.00 -6.59 -4.10
CA VAL A 119 -15.19 -6.18 -2.71
C VAL A 119 -14.88 -7.35 -1.77
N THR A 120 -14.21 -7.11 -0.65
CA THR A 120 -13.93 -8.16 0.35
C THR A 120 -15.21 -8.64 1.05
N GLY A 121 -15.25 -9.91 1.45
CA GLY A 121 -16.40 -10.50 2.17
C GLY A 121 -16.52 -10.14 3.66
N ARG A 122 -15.59 -9.32 4.18
CA ARG A 122 -15.65 -8.77 5.54
C ARG A 122 -15.11 -7.34 5.54
N LYS A 123 -15.59 -6.52 6.46
CA LYS A 123 -15.11 -5.15 6.65
C LYS A 123 -13.67 -5.15 7.15
N THR A 124 -12.88 -4.17 6.72
CA THR A 124 -11.50 -3.99 7.16
C THR A 124 -11.39 -3.76 8.67
N VAL A 125 -10.49 -4.48 9.34
CA VAL A 125 -10.18 -4.32 10.78
C VAL A 125 -9.17 -3.19 10.98
N SER A 126 -9.29 -2.44 12.09
CA SER A 126 -8.27 -1.46 12.48
C SER A 126 -6.87 -2.08 12.58
N TYR A 127 -5.90 -1.50 11.86
CA TYR A 127 -4.47 -1.80 12.01
C TYR A 127 -3.82 -1.07 13.20
N VAL A 128 -4.44 0.01 13.70
CA VAL A 128 -3.99 0.74 14.90
C VAL A 128 -4.10 -0.16 16.13
N ASN A 129 -3.03 -0.25 16.92
CA ASN A 129 -2.84 -1.18 18.03
C ASN A 129 -2.96 -2.67 17.65
N ALA A 130 -2.87 -3.06 16.38
CA ALA A 130 -2.97 -4.47 15.97
C ALA A 130 -1.87 -5.36 16.59
N ALA A 131 -0.71 -4.79 16.90
CA ALA A 131 0.41 -5.47 17.54
C ALA A 131 0.09 -6.12 18.90
N TYR A 132 -0.99 -5.71 19.58
CA TYR A 132 -1.41 -6.31 20.86
C TYR A 132 -2.15 -7.64 20.69
N ALA A 133 -2.63 -7.94 19.48
CA ALA A 133 -3.42 -9.13 19.25
C ALA A 133 -2.50 -10.34 19.01
N PRO A 134 -2.68 -11.47 19.74
CA PRO A 134 -1.89 -12.68 19.53
C PRO A 134 -2.25 -13.41 18.24
N VAL A 135 -3.42 -13.11 17.68
CA VAL A 135 -3.92 -13.58 16.38
C VAL A 135 -4.67 -12.44 15.68
N LEU A 136 -4.64 -12.40 14.36
CA LEU A 136 -5.22 -11.32 13.54
C LEU A 136 -6.25 -11.83 12.52
N PHE A 137 -6.87 -10.88 11.82
CA PHE A 137 -8.17 -11.01 11.13
C PHE A 137 -9.35 -11.19 12.09
N TRP A 138 -10.57 -11.12 11.54
CA TRP A 138 -11.81 -11.33 12.30
C TRP A 138 -11.97 -12.76 12.83
N ASP A 139 -11.47 -13.76 12.10
CA ASP A 139 -11.56 -15.19 12.44
C ASP A 139 -10.33 -15.73 13.20
N GLY A 140 -9.25 -14.93 13.25
CA GLY A 140 -8.00 -15.31 13.90
C GLY A 140 -7.09 -16.21 13.06
N ARG A 141 -7.25 -16.25 11.73
CA ARG A 141 -6.44 -17.11 10.84
C ARG A 141 -4.96 -16.72 10.75
N ALA A 142 -4.62 -15.47 11.05
CA ALA A 142 -3.22 -15.05 11.17
C ALA A 142 -2.74 -15.32 12.60
N THR A 143 -1.77 -16.19 12.74
CA THR A 143 -1.37 -16.75 14.05
C THR A 143 -0.06 -16.17 14.56
N GLY A 144 0.30 -16.45 15.81
CA GLY A 144 1.60 -16.07 16.37
C GLY A 144 2.82 -16.72 15.69
N THR A 145 2.63 -17.55 14.67
CA THR A 145 3.68 -18.24 13.90
C THR A 145 3.74 -17.69 12.48
N PHE A 146 4.95 -17.47 11.97
CA PHE A 146 5.16 -17.04 10.59
C PHE A 146 5.99 -18.05 9.80
N THR A 147 5.44 -18.46 8.67
CA THR A 147 6.02 -19.40 7.72
C THR A 147 6.37 -18.68 6.43
N ASP A 148 7.60 -18.87 5.95
CA ASP A 148 8.05 -18.31 4.69
C ASP A 148 7.21 -18.84 3.52
N GLN A 149 6.70 -17.92 2.71
CA GLN A 149 5.69 -18.20 1.69
C GLN A 149 6.22 -18.98 0.48
N ILE A 150 7.55 -19.10 0.35
CA ILE A 150 8.19 -19.84 -0.75
C ILE A 150 8.67 -21.21 -0.25
N SER A 151 9.47 -21.22 0.82
CA SER A 151 10.13 -22.44 1.31
C SER A 151 9.22 -23.29 2.23
N GLY A 152 8.16 -22.71 2.79
CA GLY A 152 7.33 -23.38 3.79
C GLY A 152 8.01 -23.55 5.16
N LEU A 153 9.19 -22.97 5.36
CA LEU A 153 9.90 -23.04 6.64
C LEU A 153 9.31 -22.03 7.63
N THR A 154 9.09 -22.47 8.87
CA THR A 154 8.70 -21.56 9.96
C THR A 154 9.90 -20.71 10.37
N LEU A 155 9.79 -19.39 10.17
CA LEU A 155 10.83 -18.43 10.51
C LEU A 155 10.66 -17.82 11.90
N LEU A 156 9.41 -17.65 12.36
CA LEU A 156 9.09 -17.13 13.69
C LEU A 156 8.09 -18.07 14.37
N ASN A 157 8.42 -18.54 15.57
CA ASN A 157 7.62 -19.52 16.32
C ASN A 157 6.69 -18.89 17.38
N GLY A 158 6.65 -17.56 17.51
CA GLY A 158 5.81 -16.86 18.48
C GLY A 158 5.81 -15.36 18.26
N GLY A 159 4.71 -14.67 18.62
CA GLY A 159 4.57 -13.21 18.51
C GLY A 159 4.48 -12.65 17.09
N ALA A 160 4.27 -13.51 16.09
CA ALA A 160 4.38 -13.18 14.66
C ALA A 160 3.04 -12.93 13.95
N ALA A 161 2.00 -12.52 14.68
CA ALA A 161 0.65 -12.34 14.12
C ALA A 161 0.62 -11.32 12.98
N LEU A 162 1.36 -10.21 13.10
CA LEU A 162 1.45 -9.18 12.07
C LEU A 162 2.17 -9.70 10.81
N GLU A 163 3.28 -10.42 10.97
CA GLU A 163 3.96 -11.06 9.85
C GLU A 163 3.04 -12.06 9.15
N SER A 164 2.34 -12.90 9.92
CA SER A 164 1.35 -13.87 9.43
C SER A 164 0.20 -13.19 8.67
N GLN A 165 -0.30 -12.06 9.17
CA GLN A 165 -1.39 -11.31 8.55
C GLN A 165 -0.96 -10.65 7.24
N SER A 166 0.22 -10.01 7.22
CA SER A 166 0.72 -9.26 6.06
C SER A 166 0.97 -10.14 4.83
N ALA A 167 1.08 -11.46 5.03
CA ALA A 167 1.31 -12.45 3.99
C ALA A 167 0.12 -12.67 3.03
N GLY A 168 -1.10 -12.32 3.46
CA GLY A 168 -2.34 -12.63 2.72
C GLY A 168 -2.66 -11.64 1.60
N PRO A 169 -2.90 -10.35 1.92
CA PRO A 169 -3.48 -9.39 0.98
C PRO A 169 -2.72 -9.22 -0.35
N PRO A 170 -1.37 -9.18 -0.40
CA PRO A 170 -0.61 -8.96 -1.64
C PRO A 170 -0.84 -9.99 -2.75
N VAL A 171 -1.33 -11.18 -2.41
CA VAL A 171 -1.63 -12.27 -3.35
C VAL A 171 -3.12 -12.60 -3.45
N ALA A 172 -3.97 -12.01 -2.60
CA ALA A 172 -5.42 -12.22 -2.63
C ALA A 172 -6.06 -11.47 -3.81
N THR A 173 -6.73 -12.19 -4.71
CA THR A 173 -7.26 -11.66 -5.98
C THR A 173 -8.34 -10.60 -5.82
N ALA A 174 -9.09 -10.63 -4.72
CA ALA A 174 -10.11 -9.63 -4.40
C ALA A 174 -9.55 -8.42 -3.63
N GLU A 175 -8.28 -8.46 -3.20
CA GLU A 175 -7.64 -7.38 -2.42
C GLU A 175 -6.59 -6.66 -3.25
N MET A 176 -5.42 -7.28 -3.48
CA MET A 176 -4.28 -6.66 -4.16
C MET A 176 -3.73 -7.49 -5.31
N GLY A 177 -4.06 -8.78 -5.38
CA GLY A 177 -3.50 -9.74 -6.31
C GLY A 177 -4.21 -9.81 -7.66
N ASN A 178 -3.61 -10.53 -8.58
CA ASN A 178 -4.25 -10.97 -9.82
C ASN A 178 -4.30 -12.50 -9.86
N ASN A 179 -5.01 -13.05 -10.83
CA ASN A 179 -5.19 -14.50 -10.92
C ASN A 179 -3.84 -15.21 -11.05
N GLY A 180 -3.50 -16.04 -10.08
CA GLY A 180 -2.24 -16.79 -10.04
C GLY A 180 -1.02 -16.02 -9.52
N ARG A 181 -1.19 -14.81 -8.96
CA ARG A 181 -0.08 -14.04 -8.37
C ARG A 181 0.61 -14.83 -7.27
N SER A 182 1.94 -14.89 -7.34
CA SER A 182 2.77 -15.49 -6.29
C SER A 182 3.52 -14.43 -5.50
N TRP A 183 4.06 -14.83 -4.34
CA TRP A 183 4.96 -14.00 -3.55
C TRP A 183 6.29 -13.72 -4.25
N THR A 184 6.72 -14.59 -5.17
CA THR A 184 7.86 -14.32 -6.06
C THR A 184 7.58 -13.12 -6.95
N ASP A 185 6.40 -13.04 -7.55
CA ASP A 185 6.01 -11.90 -8.41
C ASP A 185 5.97 -10.58 -7.63
N VAL A 186 5.49 -10.62 -6.39
CA VAL A 186 5.47 -9.46 -5.47
C VAL A 186 6.90 -9.02 -5.17
N ALA A 187 7.76 -9.92 -4.71
CA ALA A 187 9.13 -9.61 -4.33
C ALA A 187 9.96 -9.08 -5.53
N THR A 188 9.86 -9.73 -6.69
CA THR A 188 10.51 -9.27 -7.93
C THR A 188 10.03 -7.88 -8.34
N ARG A 189 8.72 -7.60 -8.23
CA ARG A 189 8.18 -6.27 -8.53
C ARG A 189 8.72 -5.21 -7.59
N ILE A 190 8.70 -5.44 -6.29
CA ILE A 190 9.22 -4.49 -5.30
C ILE A 190 10.72 -4.25 -5.53
N ALA A 191 11.52 -5.29 -5.77
CA ALA A 191 12.94 -5.15 -6.07
C ALA A 191 13.23 -4.23 -7.27
N ALA A 192 12.41 -4.32 -8.31
CA ALA A 192 12.53 -3.49 -9.52
C ALA A 192 11.89 -2.10 -9.40
N SER A 193 11.14 -1.84 -8.32
CA SER A 193 10.40 -0.59 -8.15
C SER A 193 11.25 0.47 -7.46
N LYS A 194 10.95 1.74 -7.76
CA LYS A 194 11.44 2.86 -6.95
C LYS A 194 10.49 3.07 -5.76
N PRO A 195 10.99 3.20 -4.52
CA PRO A 195 10.13 3.38 -3.34
C PRO A 195 9.17 4.55 -3.50
N LEU A 196 7.87 4.29 -3.28
CA LEU A 196 6.78 5.27 -3.30
C LEU A 196 6.69 6.11 -4.59
N ALA A 197 7.14 5.57 -5.74
CA ALA A 197 7.20 6.31 -7.01
C ALA A 197 5.84 6.83 -7.50
N LEU A 198 4.75 6.17 -7.11
CA LEU A 198 3.39 6.56 -7.49
C LEU A 198 2.87 7.72 -6.63
N SER A 199 3.32 7.81 -5.39
CA SER A 199 2.83 8.79 -4.43
C SER A 199 3.10 10.23 -4.89
N PRO A 200 2.11 11.14 -4.85
CA PRO A 200 2.34 12.56 -5.13
C PRO A 200 2.98 13.31 -3.97
N SER A 201 2.83 12.83 -2.73
CA SER A 201 3.40 13.48 -1.55
C SER A 201 3.75 12.44 -0.48
N VAL A 202 4.95 12.57 0.09
CA VAL A 202 5.49 11.63 1.09
C VAL A 202 5.99 12.46 2.30
N PRO A 203 5.71 12.06 3.55
CA PRO A 203 6.18 12.77 4.74
C PRO A 203 7.70 13.01 4.70
N THR A 204 8.14 14.19 5.12
CA THR A 204 9.53 14.65 4.96
C THR A 204 10.55 13.65 5.47
N ALA A 205 10.33 13.08 6.66
CA ALA A 205 11.28 12.13 7.24
C ALA A 205 11.44 10.86 6.39
N LEU A 206 10.34 10.33 5.84
CA LEU A 206 10.36 9.18 4.94
C LEU A 206 10.98 9.54 3.59
N THR A 207 10.64 10.71 3.03
CA THR A 207 11.25 11.25 1.81
C THR A 207 12.76 11.37 1.93
N THR A 208 13.27 11.91 3.05
CA THR A 208 14.72 12.03 3.30
C THR A 208 15.38 10.65 3.34
N TRP A 209 14.75 9.66 3.98
CA TRP A 209 15.34 8.33 4.14
C TRP A 209 15.37 7.52 2.84
N ILE A 210 14.36 7.66 1.96
CA ILE A 210 14.31 6.95 0.66
C ILE A 210 15.02 7.67 -0.50
N ASN A 211 15.43 8.93 -0.31
CA ASN A 211 15.90 9.77 -1.41
C ASN A 211 17.07 9.16 -2.18
N GLY A 212 16.90 8.99 -3.49
CA GLY A 212 17.93 8.44 -4.39
C GLY A 212 18.21 6.94 -4.24
N ARG A 213 17.47 6.23 -3.39
CA ARG A 213 17.74 4.82 -3.05
C ARG A 213 16.77 3.86 -3.73
N SER A 214 17.27 2.69 -4.07
CA SER A 214 16.45 1.55 -4.51
C SER A 214 15.89 0.78 -3.31
N TYR A 215 14.89 -0.08 -3.54
CA TYR A 215 14.47 -1.00 -2.48
C TYR A 215 15.62 -1.90 -2.02
N SER A 216 16.49 -2.38 -2.91
CA SER A 216 17.68 -3.15 -2.51
C SER A 216 18.58 -2.40 -1.52
N ASP A 217 18.79 -1.09 -1.69
CA ASP A 217 19.57 -0.30 -0.72
C ASP A 217 18.85 -0.19 0.64
N LEU A 218 17.52 -0.07 0.62
CA LEU A 218 16.71 0.01 1.84
C LEU A 218 16.68 -1.33 2.59
N PHE A 219 16.57 -2.45 1.87
CA PHE A 219 16.65 -3.79 2.45
C PHE A 219 18.04 -4.09 3.01
N ASN A 220 19.10 -3.62 2.33
CA ASN A 220 20.47 -3.78 2.83
C ASN A 220 20.67 -3.07 4.17
N GLU A 221 20.14 -1.85 4.33
CA GLU A 221 20.19 -1.16 5.63
C GLU A 221 19.33 -1.86 6.69
N ALA A 222 18.12 -2.34 6.33
CA ALA A 222 17.17 -2.91 7.29
C ALA A 222 17.53 -4.35 7.74
N PHE A 223 18.14 -5.15 6.85
CA PHE A 223 18.34 -6.59 7.04
C PHE A 223 19.79 -7.05 6.80
N GLY A 224 20.71 -6.15 6.41
CA GLY A 224 22.10 -6.48 6.10
C GLY A 224 22.30 -7.21 4.77
N THR A 225 21.30 -7.20 3.89
CA THR A 225 21.36 -7.78 2.53
C THR A 225 20.44 -7.04 1.57
N PRO A 226 20.83 -6.85 0.29
CA PRO A 226 19.99 -6.20 -0.72
C PRO A 226 18.80 -7.05 -1.21
N ASP A 227 18.72 -8.30 -0.76
CA ASP A 227 17.72 -9.27 -1.21
C ASP A 227 16.32 -8.91 -0.70
N VAL A 228 15.44 -8.54 -1.63
CA VAL A 228 14.01 -8.36 -1.40
C VAL A 228 13.31 -9.72 -1.43
N THR A 229 12.87 -10.21 -0.27
CA THR A 229 12.17 -11.50 -0.14
C THR A 229 10.77 -11.33 0.47
N PRO A 230 9.85 -12.28 0.24
CA PRO A 230 8.50 -12.25 0.86
C PRO A 230 8.53 -12.13 2.37
N SER A 231 9.41 -12.90 3.02
CA SER A 231 9.61 -12.87 4.46
C SER A 231 10.10 -11.52 4.95
N ARG A 232 11.07 -10.89 4.27
CA ARG A 232 11.58 -9.56 4.66
C ARG A 232 10.58 -8.44 4.41
N ILE A 233 9.76 -8.53 3.36
CA ILE A 233 8.62 -7.62 3.14
C ILE A 233 7.65 -7.71 4.33
N SER A 234 7.26 -8.94 4.70
CA SER A 234 6.34 -9.19 5.82
C SER A 234 6.92 -8.68 7.15
N PHE A 235 8.21 -8.92 7.39
CA PHE A 235 8.93 -8.47 8.58
C PHE A 235 8.96 -6.94 8.69
N ALA A 236 9.25 -6.24 7.59
CA ALA A 236 9.29 -4.79 7.56
C ALA A 236 7.90 -4.18 7.82
N ILE A 237 6.86 -4.67 7.12
CA ILE A 237 5.47 -4.22 7.33
C ILE A 237 5.07 -4.39 8.79
N ALA A 238 5.30 -5.57 9.36
CA ALA A 238 5.00 -5.86 10.75
C ALA A 238 5.80 -5.00 11.73
N SER A 239 7.05 -4.64 11.40
CA SER A 239 7.83 -3.67 12.19
C SER A 239 7.17 -2.28 12.20
N TYR A 240 6.68 -1.79 11.06
CA TYR A 240 5.95 -0.52 11.02
C TYR A 240 4.66 -0.56 11.81
N GLU A 241 3.83 -1.60 11.65
CA GLU A 241 2.56 -1.73 12.37
C GLU A 241 2.75 -1.81 13.90
N ARG A 242 3.88 -2.35 14.35
CA ARG A 242 4.30 -2.33 15.76
C ARG A 242 4.64 -0.94 16.31
N THR A 243 4.59 0.13 15.52
CA THR A 243 4.78 1.50 16.01
C THR A 243 3.47 2.28 16.17
N LEU A 244 2.34 1.70 15.75
CA LEU A 244 1.07 2.39 15.61
C LEU A 244 0.22 2.29 16.87
N PHE A 245 0.70 2.93 17.94
CA PHE A 245 0.08 2.92 19.25
C PHE A 245 -0.79 4.14 19.49
N SER A 246 -2.10 3.91 19.57
CA SER A 246 -3.01 4.90 20.13
C SER A 246 -2.98 4.79 21.65
N ASP A 247 -2.39 5.78 22.30
CA ASP A 247 -2.16 5.85 23.75
C ASP A 247 -2.26 7.28 24.32
N GLN A 248 -2.75 8.23 23.52
CA GLN A 248 -2.98 9.63 23.91
C GLN A 248 -4.44 10.05 23.72
N ALA A 249 -5.38 9.10 23.77
CA ALA A 249 -6.80 9.43 23.74
C ALA A 249 -7.21 10.13 25.04
N THR A 250 -8.35 10.83 25.05
CA THR A 250 -8.82 11.55 26.26
C THR A 250 -8.96 10.61 27.46
N VAL A 251 -9.33 9.34 27.24
CA VAL A 251 -9.37 8.32 28.30
C VAL A 251 -7.99 8.05 28.92
N ASP A 252 -6.92 8.12 28.14
CA ASP A 252 -5.54 7.92 28.61
C ASP A 252 -5.08 9.15 29.42
N LEU A 253 -5.41 10.35 28.93
CA LEU A 253 -5.12 11.61 29.63
C LEU A 253 -5.91 11.75 30.94
N ASP A 254 -7.16 11.27 30.99
CA ASP A 254 -7.97 11.23 32.22
C ASP A 254 -7.34 10.29 33.25
N ALA A 255 -6.94 9.08 32.81
CA ALA A 255 -6.29 8.10 33.66
C ALA A 255 -4.94 8.60 34.21
N ALA A 256 -4.23 9.43 33.45
CA ALA A 256 -3.00 10.08 33.86
C ALA A 256 -3.21 11.34 34.72
N GLY A 257 -4.46 11.77 34.95
CA GLY A 257 -4.77 12.99 35.71
C GLY A 257 -4.43 14.29 34.96
N ILE A 258 -4.30 14.25 33.63
CA ILE A 258 -3.86 15.37 32.79
C ILE A 258 -5.07 16.13 32.24
N THR A 259 -6.01 15.44 31.60
CA THR A 259 -7.21 16.05 31.01
C THR A 259 -8.42 15.18 31.34
N PRO A 260 -9.38 15.67 32.14
CA PRO A 260 -10.51 14.84 32.55
C PRO A 260 -11.45 14.55 31.39
N LEU A 261 -12.14 13.41 31.47
CA LEU A 261 -13.30 13.14 30.61
C LEU A 261 -14.38 14.22 30.77
N SER A 262 -15.14 14.47 29.70
CA SER A 262 -16.36 15.28 29.80
C SER A 262 -17.37 14.64 30.76
N ALA A 263 -18.27 15.43 31.35
CA ALA A 263 -19.27 14.90 32.28
C ALA A 263 -20.16 13.80 31.65
N ALA A 264 -20.46 13.90 30.34
CA ALA A 264 -21.19 12.87 29.60
C ALA A 264 -20.35 11.60 29.42
N ALA A 265 -19.08 11.73 28.99
CA ALA A 265 -18.18 10.60 28.86
C ALA A 265 -17.89 9.91 30.20
N GLN A 266 -17.84 10.66 31.31
CA GLN A 266 -17.71 10.12 32.67
C GLN A 266 -18.92 9.24 33.04
N ARG A 267 -20.14 9.72 32.80
CA ARG A 267 -21.36 8.90 32.99
C ARG A 267 -21.38 7.71 32.05
N GLY A 268 -20.95 7.90 30.80
CA GLY A 268 -20.82 6.86 29.79
C GLY A 268 -19.86 5.75 30.18
N ARG A 269 -18.72 6.07 30.80
CA ARG A 269 -17.80 5.11 31.40
C ARG A 269 -18.50 4.28 32.49
N GLY A 270 -19.35 4.92 33.30
CA GLY A 270 -20.21 4.25 34.27
C GLY A 270 -21.19 3.26 33.60
N VAL A 271 -21.84 3.66 32.51
CA VAL A 271 -22.73 2.80 31.72
C VAL A 271 -21.96 1.62 31.11
N PHE A 272 -20.78 1.86 30.54
CA PHE A 272 -19.92 0.85 29.93
C PHE A 272 -19.54 -0.25 30.94
N ASN A 273 -19.12 0.14 32.14
CA ASN A 273 -18.77 -0.78 33.22
C ASN A 273 -20.00 -1.48 33.80
N GLY A 274 -21.07 -0.73 34.09
CA GLY A 274 -22.29 -1.26 34.70
C GLY A 274 -23.07 -2.21 33.79
N SER A 275 -22.93 -2.06 32.47
CA SER A 275 -23.58 -2.92 31.47
C SER A 275 -22.76 -4.15 31.09
N GLY A 276 -21.54 -4.28 31.61
CA GLY A 276 -20.65 -5.42 31.34
C GLY A 276 -19.91 -5.35 30.00
N CYS A 277 -19.86 -4.19 29.33
CA CYS A 277 -19.10 -4.02 28.09
C CYS A 277 -17.61 -4.33 28.31
N ASN A 278 -17.10 -3.94 29.48
CA ASN A 278 -15.72 -4.18 29.93
C ASN A 278 -15.37 -5.65 30.16
N VAL A 279 -16.34 -6.58 30.14
CA VAL A 279 -16.06 -8.02 30.25
C VAL A 279 -15.34 -8.53 29.00
N CYS A 280 -15.74 -8.07 27.82
CA CYS A 280 -15.08 -8.41 26.55
C CYS A 280 -14.14 -7.29 26.08
N HIS A 281 -14.53 -6.03 26.29
CA HIS A 281 -13.72 -4.88 25.92
C HIS A 281 -12.85 -4.41 27.10
N ALA A 282 -11.95 -5.30 27.52
CA ALA A 282 -11.09 -5.13 28.69
C ALA A 282 -9.68 -4.65 28.34
N GLY A 283 -8.90 -4.31 29.38
CA GLY A 283 -7.47 -4.06 29.26
C GLY A 283 -7.11 -2.78 28.49
N PRO A 284 -5.81 -2.59 28.18
CA PRO A 284 -5.29 -1.32 27.67
C PRO A 284 -5.79 -0.98 26.26
N VAL A 285 -6.24 -1.96 25.47
CA VAL A 285 -6.78 -1.74 24.11
C VAL A 285 -8.28 -1.99 24.01
N PHE A 286 -8.99 -2.10 25.14
CA PHE A 286 -10.44 -2.35 25.16
C PHE A 286 -10.84 -3.59 24.34
N SER A 287 -10.09 -4.68 24.51
CA SER A 287 -10.35 -6.00 23.93
C SER A 287 -9.61 -7.07 24.74
N ASP A 288 -10.33 -8.12 25.11
CA ASP A 288 -9.80 -9.35 25.72
C ASP A 288 -9.19 -10.31 24.69
N GLN A 289 -9.20 -9.94 23.40
CA GLN A 289 -8.73 -10.73 22.25
C GLN A 289 -9.44 -12.09 22.05
N SER A 290 -10.54 -12.33 22.78
CA SER A 290 -11.32 -13.56 22.68
C SER A 290 -12.20 -13.56 21.42
N PHE A 291 -12.88 -14.68 21.18
CA PHE A 291 -13.79 -14.87 20.06
C PHE A 291 -15.22 -15.06 20.57
N ARG A 292 -16.17 -14.30 20.03
CA ARG A 292 -17.57 -14.29 20.47
C ARG A 292 -18.50 -14.25 19.27
N ASP A 293 -19.63 -14.93 19.40
CA ASP A 293 -20.80 -14.70 18.57
C ASP A 293 -21.74 -13.78 19.36
N ILE A 294 -21.98 -12.59 18.81
CA ILE A 294 -22.85 -11.56 19.40
C ILE A 294 -24.19 -11.44 18.65
N GLY A 295 -24.44 -12.31 17.67
CA GLY A 295 -25.68 -12.33 16.88
C GLY A 295 -25.85 -11.11 15.98
N VAL A 296 -24.80 -10.73 15.23
CA VAL A 296 -24.92 -9.71 14.17
C VAL A 296 -25.68 -10.27 12.98
N ARG A 297 -25.45 -11.54 12.64
CA ARG A 297 -26.08 -12.25 11.53
C ARG A 297 -26.23 -13.75 11.84
N PRO A 298 -26.97 -14.54 11.04
CA PRO A 298 -26.98 -15.99 11.14
C PRO A 298 -25.57 -16.58 11.01
N ASP A 299 -25.24 -17.55 11.86
CA ASP A 299 -23.92 -18.19 11.88
C ASP A 299 -23.64 -19.08 10.65
N THR A 300 -24.68 -19.39 9.88
CA THR A 300 -24.60 -20.12 8.60
C THR A 300 -24.13 -19.25 7.43
N GLU A 301 -24.29 -17.92 7.51
CA GLU A 301 -23.92 -17.00 6.44
C GLU A 301 -22.42 -16.64 6.48
N ASP A 302 -21.85 -16.52 7.68
CA ASP A 302 -20.40 -16.46 7.88
C ASP A 302 -20.02 -17.23 9.16
N THR A 303 -19.41 -18.40 8.96
CA THR A 303 -19.03 -19.31 10.04
C THR A 303 -17.83 -18.81 10.86
N GLY A 304 -17.16 -17.73 10.43
CA GLY A 304 -16.15 -17.05 11.24
C GLY A 304 -14.97 -17.95 11.61
N ARG A 305 -14.65 -17.98 12.90
CA ARG A 305 -13.53 -18.76 13.44
C ARG A 305 -13.59 -20.26 13.15
N PHE A 306 -14.78 -20.83 12.95
CA PHE A 306 -14.92 -22.24 12.55
C PHE A 306 -14.09 -22.58 11.29
N GLN A 307 -13.97 -21.64 10.35
CA GLN A 307 -13.16 -21.82 9.13
C GLN A 307 -11.67 -22.05 9.43
N VAL A 308 -11.20 -21.62 10.61
CA VAL A 308 -9.82 -21.74 11.06
C VAL A 308 -9.64 -22.97 11.95
N THR A 309 -10.58 -23.23 12.85
CA THR A 309 -10.41 -24.26 13.90
C THR A 309 -11.07 -25.59 13.58
N GLY A 310 -12.07 -25.61 12.70
CA GLY A 310 -12.92 -26.78 12.44
C GLY A 310 -13.79 -27.20 13.62
N ASN A 311 -13.79 -26.45 14.73
CA ASN A 311 -14.54 -26.77 15.94
C ASN A 311 -15.95 -26.17 15.87
N PRO A 312 -17.03 -26.98 15.87
CA PRO A 312 -18.40 -26.47 15.83
C PRO A 312 -18.76 -25.47 16.94
N GLY A 313 -18.05 -25.50 18.08
CA GLY A 313 -18.21 -24.50 19.14
C GLY A 313 -17.70 -23.09 18.80
N ASP A 314 -17.01 -22.93 17.66
CA ASP A 314 -16.48 -21.65 17.16
C ASP A 314 -17.28 -21.06 15.99
N THR A 315 -18.32 -21.75 15.51
CA THR A 315 -19.19 -21.24 14.43
C THR A 315 -19.80 -19.90 14.80
N GLY A 316 -19.72 -18.93 13.89
CA GLY A 316 -20.25 -17.57 14.05
C GLY A 316 -19.41 -16.67 14.97
N ARG A 317 -18.30 -17.18 15.53
CA ARG A 317 -17.45 -16.39 16.44
C ARG A 317 -16.43 -15.56 15.69
N PHE A 318 -16.31 -14.31 16.11
CA PHE A 318 -15.31 -13.37 15.63
C PHE A 318 -14.53 -12.76 16.79
N ARG A 319 -13.30 -12.34 16.50
CA ARG A 319 -12.41 -11.70 17.48
C ARG A 319 -13.05 -10.41 17.99
N VAL A 320 -13.02 -10.20 19.29
CA VAL A 320 -13.43 -8.93 19.90
C VAL A 320 -12.44 -7.83 19.46
N PRO A 321 -12.86 -6.83 18.68
CA PRO A 321 -11.94 -5.82 18.17
C PRO A 321 -11.60 -4.79 19.27
N SER A 322 -10.44 -4.13 19.14
CA SER A 322 -10.10 -2.96 19.96
C SER A 322 -11.12 -1.84 19.74
N LEU A 323 -11.55 -1.19 20.84
CA LEU A 323 -12.39 0.02 20.78
C LEU A 323 -11.58 1.31 20.69
N ARG A 324 -10.24 1.26 20.71
CA ARG A 324 -9.43 2.47 20.46
C ARG A 324 -9.76 3.02 19.06
N ASN A 325 -9.96 4.33 18.99
CA ASN A 325 -10.36 5.07 17.79
C ASN A 325 -11.68 4.61 17.16
N VAL A 326 -12.55 3.92 17.91
CA VAL A 326 -13.87 3.50 17.42
C VAL A 326 -14.75 4.70 17.04
N GLY A 327 -14.52 5.86 17.66
CA GLY A 327 -15.20 7.13 17.35
C GLY A 327 -14.88 7.71 15.97
N LEU A 328 -13.82 7.24 15.30
CA LEU A 328 -13.43 7.67 13.95
C LEU A 328 -13.98 6.76 12.84
N ARG A 329 -14.55 5.61 13.19
CA ARG A 329 -15.00 4.61 12.20
C ARG A 329 -16.36 5.01 11.62
N HIS A 330 -16.53 4.73 10.33
CA HIS A 330 -17.79 4.98 9.62
C HIS A 330 -18.65 3.73 9.47
N GLU A 331 -18.10 2.54 9.74
CA GLU A 331 -18.76 1.26 9.59
C GLU A 331 -18.32 0.30 10.70
N PHE A 332 -19.22 -0.59 11.14
CA PHE A 332 -19.05 -1.39 12.35
C PHE A 332 -19.36 -2.88 12.13
N PHE A 333 -18.81 -3.71 13.02
CA PHE A 333 -18.82 -5.17 12.96
C PHE A 333 -18.09 -5.76 11.75
N HIS A 334 -18.05 -7.10 11.66
CA HIS A 334 -17.31 -7.82 10.63
C HIS A 334 -17.95 -7.73 9.25
N ASN A 335 -19.23 -7.37 9.17
CA ASN A 335 -20.01 -7.22 7.95
C ASN A 335 -20.26 -5.74 7.57
N GLY A 336 -19.82 -4.77 8.37
CA GLY A 336 -19.98 -3.34 8.09
C GLY A 336 -21.42 -2.82 8.09
N GLU A 337 -22.39 -3.59 8.60
CA GLU A 337 -23.84 -3.31 8.49
C GLU A 337 -24.29 -2.01 9.16
N PHE A 338 -23.66 -1.63 10.28
CA PHE A 338 -23.99 -0.37 10.95
C PHE A 338 -23.00 0.72 10.59
N THR A 339 -23.49 1.96 10.50
CA THR A 339 -22.71 3.13 10.07
C THR A 339 -22.55 4.19 11.16
N THR A 340 -23.10 3.96 12.35
CA THR A 340 -22.99 4.90 13.49
C THR A 340 -22.81 4.19 14.84
N LEU A 341 -22.12 4.84 15.77
CA LEU A 341 -22.04 4.38 17.16
C LEU A 341 -23.41 4.27 17.84
N ASN A 342 -24.37 5.11 17.47
CA ASN A 342 -25.74 5.03 17.99
C ASN A 342 -26.40 3.71 17.60
N GLN A 343 -26.23 3.25 16.36
CA GLN A 343 -26.74 1.95 15.92
C GLN A 343 -26.04 0.79 16.64
N VAL A 344 -24.72 0.87 16.85
CA VAL A 344 -23.97 -0.12 17.64
C VAL A 344 -24.49 -0.20 19.08
N VAL A 345 -24.68 0.94 19.75
CA VAL A 345 -25.22 0.97 21.11
C VAL A 345 -26.66 0.44 21.13
N ALA A 346 -27.49 0.81 20.15
CA ALA A 346 -28.85 0.28 20.03
C ALA A 346 -28.86 -1.25 19.79
N PHE A 347 -27.89 -1.79 19.05
CA PHE A 347 -27.71 -3.23 18.82
C PHE A 347 -27.47 -3.99 20.12
N TYR A 348 -26.52 -3.53 20.93
CA TYR A 348 -26.28 -4.13 22.23
C TYR A 348 -27.45 -3.90 23.18
N ASN A 349 -28.12 -2.74 23.14
CA ASN A 349 -29.24 -2.43 24.01
C ASN A 349 -30.45 -3.36 23.80
N ARG A 350 -30.68 -3.83 22.56
CA ARG A 350 -31.72 -4.82 22.24
C ARG A 350 -31.28 -6.28 22.38
N GLY A 351 -29.98 -6.52 22.67
CA GLY A 351 -29.45 -7.84 22.96
C GLY A 351 -28.99 -8.65 21.74
N GLY A 352 -28.61 -7.98 20.65
CA GLY A 352 -28.24 -8.62 19.38
C GLY A 352 -29.45 -9.01 18.52
N ASP A 353 -29.20 -9.28 17.24
CA ASP A 353 -30.26 -9.53 16.25
C ASP A 353 -30.51 -11.03 16.02
N PHE A 354 -29.51 -11.88 16.29
CA PHE A 354 -29.58 -13.34 16.13
C PHE A 354 -29.22 -14.09 17.42
N PRO A 355 -29.99 -13.92 18.51
CA PRO A 355 -29.71 -14.57 19.81
C PRO A 355 -29.92 -16.10 19.81
N ASN A 356 -30.54 -16.63 18.75
CA ASN A 356 -30.80 -18.06 18.58
C ASN A 356 -29.61 -18.83 18.01
N ASN A 357 -28.57 -18.15 17.53
CA ASN A 357 -27.36 -18.84 17.07
C ASN A 357 -26.84 -19.82 18.16
N PRO A 358 -26.42 -21.04 17.80
CA PRO A 358 -25.97 -22.04 18.76
C PRO A 358 -24.89 -21.53 19.71
N ASN A 359 -23.90 -20.81 19.19
CA ASN A 359 -22.73 -20.33 19.93
C ASN A 359 -22.85 -18.89 20.46
N PHE A 360 -24.03 -18.28 20.36
CA PHE A 360 -24.31 -16.94 20.86
C PHE A 360 -23.86 -16.79 22.32
N ALA A 361 -23.24 -15.66 22.65
CA ALA A 361 -22.71 -15.36 23.98
C ALA A 361 -23.81 -15.05 25.01
N ARG A 362 -24.70 -16.04 25.25
CA ARG A 362 -25.82 -15.98 26.19
C ARG A 362 -25.33 -15.59 27.58
N GLY A 363 -25.94 -14.56 28.15
CA GLY A 363 -25.58 -14.01 29.46
C GLY A 363 -24.65 -12.81 29.38
N LEU A 364 -23.84 -12.66 28.33
CA LEU A 364 -23.03 -11.45 28.11
C LEU A 364 -23.76 -10.45 27.22
N VAL A 365 -24.32 -10.92 26.10
CA VAL A 365 -25.18 -10.11 25.22
C VAL A 365 -26.63 -10.40 25.57
N ARG A 366 -27.36 -9.36 25.99
CA ARG A 366 -28.76 -9.41 26.43
C ARG A 366 -29.36 -8.01 26.36
N PRO A 367 -30.70 -7.85 26.32
CA PRO A 367 -31.31 -6.54 26.42
C PRO A 367 -30.83 -5.79 27.66
N LEU A 368 -30.36 -4.55 27.47
CA LEU A 368 -29.73 -3.75 28.54
C LEU A 368 -30.70 -2.75 29.20
N GLY A 369 -31.78 -2.37 28.50
CA GLY A 369 -32.78 -1.43 29.02
C GLY A 369 -32.24 -0.01 29.23
N LEU A 370 -31.20 0.39 28.50
CA LEU A 370 -30.59 1.71 28.59
C LEU A 370 -31.55 2.79 28.11
N SER A 371 -31.75 3.82 28.93
CA SER A 371 -32.46 5.03 28.53
C SER A 371 -31.74 5.76 27.39
N PRO A 372 -32.44 6.61 26.60
CA PRO A 372 -31.79 7.40 25.55
C PRO A 372 -30.60 8.24 26.05
N GLY A 373 -30.70 8.79 27.26
CA GLY A 373 -29.60 9.53 27.90
C GLY A 373 -28.39 8.65 28.19
N GLN A 374 -28.58 7.43 28.72
CA GLN A 374 -27.49 6.49 28.96
C GLN A 374 -26.83 6.02 27.66
N GLN A 375 -27.61 5.81 26.60
CA GLN A 375 -27.07 5.46 25.28
C GLN A 375 -26.21 6.61 24.73
N SER A 376 -26.68 7.85 24.82
CA SER A 376 -25.91 9.03 24.41
C SER A 376 -24.63 9.22 25.24
N ASP A 377 -24.70 9.02 26.56
CA ASP A 377 -23.53 9.08 27.44
C ASP A 377 -22.51 7.99 27.08
N LEU A 378 -22.97 6.77 26.78
CA LEU A 378 -22.11 5.67 26.32
C LEU A 378 -21.41 6.02 24.99
N VAL A 379 -22.11 6.61 24.03
CA VAL A 379 -21.49 7.10 22.79
C VAL A 379 -20.44 8.17 23.07
N ALA A 380 -20.70 9.11 23.99
CA ALA A 380 -19.70 10.11 24.39
C ALA A 380 -18.45 9.48 25.00
N PHE A 381 -18.60 8.39 25.76
CA PHE A 381 -17.44 7.62 26.25
C PHE A 381 -16.68 6.93 25.10
N LEU A 382 -17.36 6.26 24.17
CA LEU A 382 -16.71 5.63 23.02
C LEU A 382 -15.95 6.64 22.14
N GLN A 383 -16.48 7.86 22.00
CA GLN A 383 -15.78 8.96 21.31
C GLN A 383 -14.49 9.39 22.02
N SER A 384 -14.45 9.33 23.35
CA SER A 384 -13.27 9.67 24.15
C SER A 384 -12.08 8.70 23.98
N LEU A 385 -12.30 7.56 23.32
CA LEU A 385 -11.28 6.58 22.94
C LEU A 385 -10.51 6.98 21.66
N THR A 386 -10.78 8.17 21.13
CA THR A 386 -10.12 8.72 19.94
C THR A 386 -8.82 9.41 20.33
N ASP A 387 -7.71 8.98 19.74
CA ASP A 387 -6.41 9.62 19.87
C ASP A 387 -6.30 10.77 18.86
N PRO A 388 -6.03 12.01 19.30
CA PRO A 388 -5.90 13.15 18.40
C PRO A 388 -4.83 12.97 17.32
N ARG A 389 -3.79 12.16 17.57
CA ARG A 389 -2.74 11.92 16.57
C ARG A 389 -3.23 11.02 15.44
N VAL A 390 -4.11 10.07 15.76
CA VAL A 390 -4.76 9.20 14.78
C VAL A 390 -5.75 10.01 13.94
N ALA A 391 -6.58 10.82 14.60
CA ALA A 391 -7.58 11.68 13.95
C ALA A 391 -6.96 12.74 13.02
N ASN A 392 -5.78 13.25 13.36
CA ASN A 392 -5.09 14.29 12.60
C ASN A 392 -3.94 13.75 11.73
N GLU A 393 -3.76 12.43 11.62
CA GLU A 393 -2.65 11.80 10.87
C GLU A 393 -1.26 12.40 11.21
N THR A 394 -1.02 12.68 12.50
CA THR A 394 0.29 13.11 12.96
C THR A 394 1.14 11.92 13.34
N ALA A 395 2.47 12.05 13.24
CA ALA A 395 3.40 10.96 13.55
C ALA A 395 3.10 10.26 14.89
N PRO A 396 3.14 8.91 14.94
CA PRO A 396 3.58 7.99 13.87
C PRO A 396 2.51 7.64 12.82
N PHE A 397 1.32 8.24 12.89
CA PHE A 397 0.17 7.95 12.02
C PHE A 397 0.15 8.76 10.72
N ASP A 398 1.17 9.59 10.49
CA ASP A 398 1.37 10.33 9.25
C ASP A 398 1.65 9.38 8.09
N ARG A 399 1.24 9.76 6.88
CA ARG A 399 1.26 8.89 5.71
C ARG A 399 1.59 9.63 4.41
N PRO A 400 2.09 8.91 3.40
CA PRO A 400 2.01 9.37 2.02
C PRO A 400 0.57 9.59 1.56
N THR A 401 0.37 10.53 0.65
CA THR A 401 -0.82 10.54 -0.21
C THR A 401 -0.68 9.42 -1.23
N LEU A 402 -1.75 8.69 -1.51
CA LEU A 402 -1.76 7.61 -2.49
C LEU A 402 -1.93 8.18 -3.91
N TYR A 403 -1.49 7.43 -4.93
CA TYR A 403 -1.78 7.81 -6.32
C TYR A 403 -3.29 7.78 -6.58
N SER A 404 -4.00 6.79 -6.03
CA SER A 404 -5.45 6.66 -6.13
C SER A 404 -6.25 7.82 -5.53
N GLU A 405 -5.63 8.62 -4.65
CA GLU A 405 -6.23 9.83 -4.05
C GLU A 405 -5.94 11.11 -4.87
N SER A 406 -5.23 10.99 -5.98
CA SER A 406 -4.65 12.14 -6.68
C SER A 406 -5.25 12.37 -8.07
N THR A 407 -5.02 13.56 -8.62
CA THR A 407 -5.38 13.90 -10.01
C THR A 407 -4.51 13.20 -11.06
N ARG A 408 -3.56 12.33 -10.64
CA ARG A 408 -2.78 11.49 -11.56
C ARG A 408 -3.59 10.31 -12.10
N VAL A 409 -4.67 9.92 -11.42
CA VAL A 409 -5.60 8.90 -11.93
C VAL A 409 -6.22 9.40 -13.24
N PRO A 410 -6.33 8.58 -14.29
CA PRO A 410 -7.02 8.99 -15.52
C PRO A 410 -8.43 9.52 -15.23
N GLN A 411 -8.75 10.68 -15.80
CA GLN A 411 -10.02 11.36 -15.59
C GLN A 411 -10.97 11.06 -16.75
N ILE A 412 -12.18 10.60 -16.44
CA ILE A 412 -13.21 10.34 -17.45
C ILE A 412 -14.11 11.57 -17.59
N SER A 413 -14.32 12.04 -18.82
CA SER A 413 -15.17 13.20 -19.09
C SER A 413 -15.81 13.16 -20.48
N GLY A 414 -16.68 14.12 -20.76
CA GLY A 414 -17.34 14.26 -22.05
C GLY A 414 -18.43 13.22 -22.30
N THR A 415 -19.11 13.34 -23.44
CA THR A 415 -20.14 12.41 -23.89
C THR A 415 -19.57 11.38 -24.85
N GLY A 416 -20.19 10.20 -24.89
CA GLY A 416 -19.97 9.20 -25.92
C GLY A 416 -21.00 9.28 -27.04
N ARG A 417 -21.07 8.22 -27.85
CA ARG A 417 -22.13 7.98 -28.84
C ARG A 417 -22.85 6.69 -28.47
N VAL A 418 -24.16 6.78 -28.31
CA VAL A 418 -25.03 5.63 -28.01
C VAL A 418 -24.98 4.57 -29.11
N GLY A 419 -25.05 3.32 -28.70
CA GLY A 419 -25.24 2.16 -29.56
C GLY A 419 -26.62 1.53 -29.45
N SER A 420 -26.70 0.26 -29.81
CA SER A 420 -27.87 -0.60 -29.67
C SER A 420 -28.42 -0.54 -28.24
N GLY A 421 -29.74 -0.53 -28.11
CA GLY A 421 -30.42 -0.44 -26.80
C GLY A 421 -30.28 0.90 -26.08
N GLY A 422 -29.68 1.92 -26.71
CA GLY A 422 -29.44 3.22 -26.08
C GLY A 422 -28.24 3.24 -25.12
N PHE A 423 -27.46 2.17 -25.05
CA PHE A 423 -26.28 2.10 -24.19
C PHE A 423 -25.11 2.87 -24.79
N THR A 424 -24.42 3.66 -23.95
CA THR A 424 -23.14 4.27 -24.31
C THR A 424 -22.03 3.41 -23.71
N PRO A 425 -21.04 2.95 -24.49
CA PRO A 425 -19.90 2.21 -23.95
C PRO A 425 -19.20 3.01 -22.85
N THR A 426 -18.91 2.40 -21.71
CA THR A 426 -18.26 3.06 -20.58
C THR A 426 -16.78 2.72 -20.55
N ILE A 427 -15.93 3.72 -20.80
CA ILE A 427 -14.46 3.57 -20.68
C ILE A 427 -14.03 3.63 -19.22
N ARG A 428 -13.01 2.85 -18.87
CA ARG A 428 -12.34 2.91 -17.56
C ARG A 428 -10.83 2.81 -17.74
N ALA A 429 -10.09 3.61 -16.99
CA ALA A 429 -8.64 3.53 -16.88
C ALA A 429 -8.25 3.96 -15.46
N ILE A 430 -7.69 3.05 -14.67
CA ILE A 430 -7.29 3.34 -13.28
C ILE A 430 -5.81 3.08 -13.03
N SER A 431 -5.17 2.25 -13.86
CA SER A 431 -3.74 1.95 -13.75
C SER A 431 -2.90 3.23 -13.86
N PRO A 432 -1.83 3.39 -13.08
CA PRO A 432 -1.00 4.58 -13.14
C PRO A 432 -0.39 4.82 -14.52
N PRO A 433 -0.56 6.00 -15.11
CA PRO A 433 0.16 6.43 -16.32
C PRO A 433 1.62 6.78 -16.00
N ILE A 434 2.30 5.99 -15.16
CA ILE A 434 3.71 6.17 -14.85
C ILE A 434 4.58 5.63 -15.99
N ILE A 435 5.62 6.37 -16.36
CA ILE A 435 6.63 5.92 -17.32
C ILE A 435 7.27 4.61 -16.84
N GLY A 436 7.40 3.65 -17.75
CA GLY A 436 7.89 2.29 -17.44
C GLY A 436 6.81 1.34 -16.93
N ASN A 437 5.54 1.74 -16.82
CA ASN A 437 4.48 0.80 -16.46
C ASN A 437 4.25 -0.21 -17.59
N PRO A 438 4.51 -1.52 -17.39
CA PRO A 438 4.32 -2.52 -18.45
C PRO A 438 2.84 -2.79 -18.76
N ASN A 439 1.93 -2.51 -17.81
CA ASN A 439 0.52 -2.90 -17.87
C ASN A 439 -0.39 -1.70 -17.57
N PHE A 440 -0.35 -0.66 -18.41
CA PHE A 440 -1.33 0.42 -18.38
C PHE A 440 -2.63 -0.05 -19.06
N THR A 441 -3.62 -0.42 -18.25
CA THR A 441 -4.87 -1.04 -18.72
C THR A 441 -5.95 -0.01 -18.96
N VAL A 442 -6.56 -0.06 -20.15
CA VAL A 442 -7.74 0.71 -20.52
C VAL A 442 -8.83 -0.27 -20.94
N SER A 443 -10.02 -0.14 -20.36
CA SER A 443 -11.14 -1.05 -20.58
C SER A 443 -12.40 -0.33 -21.04
N VAL A 444 -13.34 -1.11 -21.55
CA VAL A 444 -14.69 -0.68 -21.93
C VAL A 444 -15.70 -1.71 -21.43
N SER A 445 -16.85 -1.24 -20.99
CA SER A 445 -18.04 -2.04 -20.66
C SER A 445 -19.28 -1.41 -21.27
N THR A 446 -20.47 -1.96 -21.01
CA THR A 446 -21.74 -1.40 -21.49
C THR A 446 -21.82 -1.22 -23.02
N ALA A 447 -21.04 -2.01 -23.75
CA ALA A 447 -20.98 -2.00 -25.20
C ALA A 447 -21.87 -3.10 -25.81
N LEU A 448 -21.93 -3.17 -27.14
CA LEU A 448 -22.44 -4.36 -27.83
C LEU A 448 -21.45 -5.52 -27.64
N GLY A 449 -21.95 -6.70 -27.23
CA GLY A 449 -21.12 -7.91 -27.08
C GLY A 449 -20.70 -8.52 -28.42
N ASN A 450 -19.66 -9.36 -28.41
CA ASN A 450 -19.11 -10.05 -29.58
C ASN A 450 -18.89 -9.13 -30.80
N SER A 451 -18.41 -7.91 -30.56
CA SER A 451 -18.27 -6.87 -31.57
C SER A 451 -16.84 -6.35 -31.64
N SER A 452 -16.39 -5.96 -32.83
CA SER A 452 -15.05 -5.37 -32.98
C SER A 452 -14.97 -4.05 -32.24
N ALA A 453 -13.94 -3.89 -31.41
CA ALA A 453 -13.70 -2.71 -30.60
C ALA A 453 -12.29 -2.16 -30.86
N VAL A 454 -12.19 -0.85 -31.07
CA VAL A 454 -10.93 -0.15 -31.35
C VAL A 454 -10.68 0.88 -30.24
N LEU A 455 -9.59 0.70 -29.51
CA LEU A 455 -9.05 1.70 -28.60
C LEU A 455 -8.15 2.65 -29.38
N VAL A 456 -8.42 3.95 -29.32
CA VAL A 456 -7.57 5.00 -29.89
C VAL A 456 -7.08 5.90 -28.77
N ILE A 457 -5.77 6.09 -28.68
CA ILE A 457 -5.10 6.98 -27.73
C ILE A 457 -4.23 7.99 -28.51
N ASP A 458 -4.54 9.28 -28.36
CA ASP A 458 -3.89 10.37 -29.09
C ASP A 458 -3.55 11.55 -28.16
N THR A 459 -2.80 12.54 -28.66
CA THR A 459 -2.47 13.80 -27.98
C THR A 459 -3.59 14.84 -27.99
N SER A 460 -4.68 14.57 -28.69
CA SER A 460 -5.91 15.36 -28.65
C SER A 460 -7.09 14.41 -28.57
N ASP A 461 -8.25 14.87 -28.08
CA ASP A 461 -9.45 14.02 -28.03
C ASP A 461 -9.76 13.45 -29.43
N PRO A 462 -9.73 12.11 -29.61
CA PRO A 462 -10.07 11.49 -30.89
C PRO A 462 -11.49 11.81 -31.38
N GLY A 463 -12.37 12.23 -30.47
CA GLY A 463 -13.70 12.73 -30.75
C GLY A 463 -14.72 11.64 -31.08
N VAL A 464 -15.83 12.06 -31.69
CA VAL A 464 -16.95 11.21 -32.09
C VAL A 464 -17.29 11.43 -33.56
N ALA A 465 -16.28 11.55 -34.42
CA ALA A 465 -16.47 11.79 -35.85
C ALA A 465 -17.18 10.61 -36.55
N PRO A 466 -17.71 10.77 -37.79
CA PRO A 466 -18.39 9.70 -38.51
C PRO A 466 -17.51 8.52 -38.94
N SER A 467 -16.20 8.57 -38.68
CA SER A 467 -15.23 7.51 -38.97
C SER A 467 -14.35 7.23 -37.75
N ILE A 468 -13.99 5.97 -37.54
CA ILE A 468 -12.99 5.60 -36.53
C ILE A 468 -11.62 6.11 -36.98
N PRO A 469 -10.86 6.84 -36.14
CA PRO A 469 -9.52 7.30 -36.47
C PRO A 469 -8.61 6.17 -36.97
N THR A 470 -7.83 6.45 -38.00
CA THR A 470 -6.93 5.48 -38.64
C THR A 470 -5.60 5.31 -37.91
N SER A 471 -5.25 6.23 -37.01
CA SER A 471 -4.05 6.23 -36.19
C SER A 471 -4.34 6.76 -34.78
N GLY A 472 -3.40 6.55 -33.86
CA GLY A 472 -3.37 7.20 -32.55
C GLY A 472 -1.92 7.47 -32.18
N ALA A 473 -1.58 8.70 -31.79
CA ALA A 473 -0.21 9.10 -31.48
C ALA A 473 0.47 8.25 -30.38
N PHE A 474 -0.31 7.67 -29.46
CA PHE A 474 0.20 6.74 -28.45
C PHE A 474 -0.13 5.29 -28.81
N ALA A 475 -1.39 5.00 -29.13
CA ALA A 475 -1.82 3.65 -29.47
C ALA A 475 -3.09 3.65 -30.33
N ARG A 476 -3.20 2.64 -31.20
CA ARG A 476 -4.45 2.23 -31.84
C ARG A 476 -4.51 0.72 -31.82
N VAL A 477 -5.38 0.14 -30.98
CA VAL A 477 -5.46 -1.31 -30.78
C VAL A 477 -6.86 -1.80 -31.10
N THR A 478 -6.95 -2.86 -31.89
CA THR A 478 -8.22 -3.54 -32.22
C THR A 478 -8.33 -4.82 -31.42
N THR A 479 -9.48 -5.06 -30.82
CA THR A 479 -9.86 -6.28 -30.12
C THR A 479 -11.34 -6.58 -30.37
N SER A 480 -11.93 -7.52 -29.63
CA SER A 480 -13.37 -7.78 -29.64
C SER A 480 -13.92 -7.68 -28.23
N THR A 481 -15.14 -7.13 -28.10
CA THR A 481 -15.91 -7.26 -26.87
C THR A 481 -16.33 -8.72 -26.66
N GLN A 482 -16.42 -9.10 -25.39
CA GLN A 482 -16.93 -10.39 -24.95
C GLN A 482 -18.44 -10.31 -24.68
N ASP A 483 -19.02 -11.45 -24.30
CA ASP A 483 -20.46 -11.65 -24.06
C ASP A 483 -21.36 -11.32 -25.26
N THR A 484 -22.68 -11.39 -25.07
CA THR A 484 -23.67 -11.18 -26.15
C THR A 484 -24.72 -10.15 -25.76
N GLY A 485 -25.27 -9.47 -26.77
CA GLY A 485 -26.36 -8.51 -26.59
C GLY A 485 -25.89 -7.07 -26.35
N ALA A 486 -26.87 -6.16 -26.41
CA ALA A 486 -26.65 -4.74 -26.20
C ALA A 486 -26.44 -4.44 -24.71
N GLY A 487 -25.39 -3.69 -24.37
CA GLY A 487 -25.09 -3.27 -23.00
C GLY A 487 -24.34 -4.30 -22.16
N SER A 488 -24.16 -5.53 -22.64
CA SER A 488 -23.43 -6.59 -21.92
C SER A 488 -21.95 -6.67 -22.32
N GLY A 489 -21.58 -6.08 -23.45
CA GLY A 489 -20.25 -6.21 -24.02
C GLY A 489 -19.17 -5.47 -23.23
N TRP A 490 -18.02 -6.12 -23.07
CA TRP A 490 -16.85 -5.56 -22.40
C TRP A 490 -15.54 -6.02 -23.03
N ALA A 491 -14.49 -5.23 -22.90
CA ALA A 491 -13.12 -5.58 -23.31
C ALA A 491 -12.10 -4.80 -22.48
N SER A 492 -10.85 -5.25 -22.48
CA SER A 492 -9.74 -4.47 -21.95
C SER A 492 -8.47 -4.71 -22.75
N VAL A 493 -7.58 -3.72 -22.74
CA VAL A 493 -6.25 -3.78 -23.35
C VAL A 493 -5.25 -3.24 -22.35
N SER A 494 -4.18 -3.99 -22.12
CA SER A 494 -2.99 -3.55 -21.38
C SER A 494 -1.92 -3.08 -22.35
N LEU A 495 -1.38 -1.88 -22.14
CA LEU A 495 -0.33 -1.29 -22.96
C LEU A 495 0.91 -0.99 -22.11
N PRO A 496 2.13 -1.25 -22.60
CA PRO A 496 3.32 -0.73 -21.94
C PRO A 496 3.43 0.79 -22.15
N ILE A 497 3.83 1.52 -21.12
CA ILE A 497 4.30 2.90 -21.21
C ILE A 497 5.83 2.85 -21.30
N PRO A 498 6.43 3.18 -22.46
CA PRO A 498 7.88 3.04 -22.66
C PRO A 498 8.69 3.90 -21.70
N ASP A 499 9.88 3.43 -21.29
CA ASP A 499 10.80 4.18 -20.42
C ASP A 499 11.28 5.51 -21.04
N ASN A 500 11.27 5.60 -22.37
CA ASN A 500 11.64 6.80 -23.13
C ASN A 500 10.45 7.74 -23.41
N ALA A 501 9.27 7.47 -22.85
CA ALA A 501 8.11 8.34 -23.02
C ALA A 501 8.35 9.73 -22.39
N THR A 502 7.75 10.76 -22.99
CA THR A 502 7.92 12.14 -22.51
C THR A 502 7.08 12.38 -21.24
N PRO A 503 7.71 12.76 -20.11
CA PRO A 503 6.97 13.14 -18.90
C PRO A 503 6.08 14.36 -19.14
N ASN A 504 5.02 14.49 -18.34
CA ASN A 504 4.04 15.59 -18.40
C ASN A 504 3.29 15.73 -19.74
N ARG A 505 3.37 14.73 -20.61
CA ARG A 505 2.54 14.68 -21.83
C ARG A 505 1.17 14.10 -21.53
N THR A 506 0.13 14.83 -21.92
CA THR A 506 -1.28 14.42 -21.79
C THR A 506 -1.74 13.67 -23.03
N TYR A 507 -2.53 12.62 -22.80
CA TYR A 507 -3.16 11.80 -23.82
C TYR A 507 -4.66 11.63 -23.54
N PHE A 508 -5.39 11.33 -24.61
CA PHE A 508 -6.83 11.18 -24.64
C PHE A 508 -7.17 9.82 -25.27
N ALA A 509 -7.95 9.01 -24.56
CA ALA A 509 -8.34 7.67 -25.00
C ALA A 509 -9.85 7.55 -25.20
N ARG A 510 -10.27 6.92 -26.30
CA ARG A 510 -11.65 6.52 -26.57
C ARG A 510 -11.73 5.12 -27.13
N TRP A 511 -12.83 4.44 -26.81
CA TRP A 511 -13.23 3.19 -27.43
C TRP A 511 -14.28 3.45 -28.52
N TYR A 512 -14.10 2.78 -29.65
CA TYR A 512 -15.04 2.74 -30.77
C TYR A 512 -15.49 1.29 -30.94
N VAL A 513 -16.77 1.00 -30.74
CA VAL A 513 -17.30 -0.37 -30.81
C VAL A 513 -18.26 -0.49 -31.99
N THR A 514 -17.96 -1.40 -32.91
CA THR A 514 -18.81 -1.70 -34.06
C THR A 514 -20.21 -2.06 -33.59
N ASP A 515 -21.21 -1.34 -34.08
CA ASP A 515 -22.59 -1.47 -33.65
C ASP A 515 -23.50 -1.00 -34.80
N PRO A 516 -24.10 -1.92 -35.57
CA PRO A 516 -24.89 -1.58 -36.75
C PRO A 516 -26.08 -0.65 -36.48
N SER A 517 -26.60 -0.64 -35.26
CA SER A 517 -27.72 0.22 -34.86
C SER A 517 -27.27 1.63 -34.44
N ALA A 518 -25.96 1.82 -34.22
CA ALA A 518 -25.41 3.12 -33.85
C ALA A 518 -25.26 4.03 -35.07
N THR A 519 -25.27 5.34 -34.82
CA THR A 519 -24.94 6.32 -35.87
C THR A 519 -23.54 6.03 -36.43
N SER A 520 -23.42 6.03 -37.77
CA SER A 520 -22.19 5.65 -38.50
C SER A 520 -21.70 4.21 -38.29
N GLY A 521 -22.52 3.31 -37.74
CA GLY A 521 -22.20 1.89 -37.59
C GLY A 521 -21.28 1.54 -36.42
N PHE A 522 -21.05 2.47 -35.48
CA PHE A 522 -20.31 2.21 -34.24
C PHE A 522 -20.74 3.15 -33.11
N SER A 523 -20.67 2.65 -31.88
CA SER A 523 -20.81 3.43 -30.64
C SER A 523 -19.44 3.90 -30.14
N VAL A 524 -19.42 4.93 -29.29
CA VAL A 524 -18.17 5.55 -28.80
C VAL A 524 -18.27 5.80 -27.31
N SER A 525 -17.20 5.51 -26.56
CA SER A 525 -17.17 5.80 -25.12
C SER A 525 -17.02 7.30 -24.81
N GLN A 526 -17.14 7.66 -23.53
CA GLN A 526 -16.54 8.90 -23.02
C GLN A 526 -15.03 8.96 -23.31
N VAL A 527 -14.40 10.12 -23.08
CA VAL A 527 -12.94 10.24 -23.17
C VAL A 527 -12.29 10.02 -21.80
N ALA A 528 -11.24 9.20 -21.77
CA ALA A 528 -10.31 9.13 -20.65
C ALA A 528 -9.11 10.03 -20.92
N VAL A 529 -8.77 10.91 -19.99
CA VAL A 529 -7.65 11.85 -20.07
C VAL A 529 -6.62 11.50 -19.03
N PHE A 530 -5.36 11.34 -19.42
CA PHE A 530 -4.29 11.03 -18.49
C PHE A 530 -2.99 11.74 -18.88
N THR A 531 -2.17 12.05 -17.88
CA THR A 531 -0.87 12.70 -18.07
C THR A 531 0.21 11.76 -17.60
N LEU A 532 1.19 11.50 -18.46
CA LEU A 532 2.33 10.68 -18.09
C LEU A 532 3.14 11.35 -16.98
N PHE A 533 3.51 10.60 -15.96
CA PHE A 533 4.36 11.09 -14.88
C PHE A 533 5.49 10.10 -14.58
N GLY A 534 6.40 10.52 -13.70
CA GLY A 534 7.61 9.75 -13.42
C GLY A 534 8.61 9.88 -14.56
N GLY A 535 9.34 8.78 -14.81
CA GLY A 535 10.53 8.78 -15.64
C GLY A 535 11.73 9.29 -14.85
N SER A 536 12.93 8.93 -15.30
CA SER A 536 14.12 9.64 -14.84
C SER A 536 13.91 11.10 -15.18
N ALA A 537 13.87 11.99 -14.17
CA ALA A 537 14.65 13.20 -14.34
C ALA A 537 15.97 12.69 -14.88
N VAL A 538 16.34 13.02 -16.13
CA VAL A 538 17.72 12.82 -16.60
C VAL A 538 18.55 13.19 -15.38
N PRO A 539 19.24 12.24 -14.72
CA PRO A 539 19.92 12.61 -13.51
C PRO A 539 20.82 13.75 -13.96
N THR A 540 20.61 14.95 -13.38
CA THR A 540 21.71 15.91 -13.31
C THR A 540 22.78 15.11 -12.63
N ALA A 541 23.63 14.51 -13.44
CA ALA A 541 24.48 13.45 -12.98
C ALA A 541 25.27 14.01 -11.81
N ALA A 542 25.22 13.29 -10.70
CA ALA A 542 25.79 13.77 -9.46
C ALA A 542 27.27 14.04 -9.72
N LEU A 543 27.73 15.20 -9.25
CA LEU A 543 29.12 15.59 -9.34
C LEU A 543 29.86 14.89 -8.20
N VAL A 544 30.65 13.86 -8.53
CA VAL A 544 31.40 13.03 -7.58
C VAL A 544 32.90 13.27 -7.72
N ASN A 545 33.68 12.82 -6.75
CA ASN A 545 35.13 12.87 -6.81
C ASN A 545 35.71 11.54 -7.34
N VAL A 546 36.71 11.64 -8.21
CA VAL A 546 37.53 10.49 -8.65
C VAL A 546 38.97 10.74 -8.24
N SER A 547 39.53 9.88 -7.40
CA SER A 547 40.87 10.02 -6.85
C SER A 547 41.69 8.74 -6.94
N GLY A 548 43.01 8.90 -6.88
CA GLY A 548 43.93 7.78 -6.91
C GLY A 548 45.35 8.21 -6.53
N HIS A 549 46.24 7.23 -6.58
CA HIS A 549 47.62 7.31 -6.16
C HIS A 549 48.54 6.75 -7.24
N VAL A 550 49.64 7.45 -7.50
CA VAL A 550 50.64 7.00 -8.47
C VAL A 550 51.94 6.66 -7.76
N THR A 551 52.39 5.41 -7.87
CA THR A 551 53.51 4.86 -7.10
C THR A 551 54.55 4.15 -7.95
N THR A 552 55.75 3.97 -7.39
CA THR A 552 56.74 3.01 -7.89
C THR A 552 56.34 1.58 -7.53
N ALA A 553 56.98 0.57 -8.14
CA ALA A 553 56.80 -0.83 -7.76
C ALA A 553 57.12 -1.12 -6.28
N SER A 554 57.91 -0.28 -5.62
CA SER A 554 58.22 -0.34 -4.19
C SER A 554 57.23 0.44 -3.29
N GLY A 555 56.18 1.02 -3.86
CA GLY A 555 55.13 1.75 -3.14
C GLY A 555 55.44 3.22 -2.86
N ALA A 556 56.55 3.78 -3.37
CA ALA A 556 56.88 5.19 -3.17
C ALA A 556 56.05 6.08 -4.12
N GLY A 557 55.40 7.12 -3.59
CA GLY A 557 54.61 8.06 -4.38
C GLY A 557 55.44 8.84 -5.41
N ILE A 558 54.92 8.98 -6.63
CA ILE A 558 55.59 9.68 -7.73
C ILE A 558 54.97 11.07 -7.89
N ARG A 559 55.77 12.11 -7.65
CA ARG A 559 55.36 13.51 -7.81
C ARG A 559 55.36 13.94 -9.28
N GLY A 560 54.42 14.80 -9.66
CA GLY A 560 54.45 15.47 -10.96
C GLY A 560 53.98 14.61 -12.14
N VAL A 561 53.32 13.48 -11.87
CA VAL A 561 52.67 12.68 -12.90
C VAL A 561 51.43 13.41 -13.38
N THR A 562 51.28 13.55 -14.69
CA THR A 562 50.05 14.08 -15.30
C THR A 562 49.06 12.93 -15.46
N VAL A 563 47.94 13.02 -14.76
CA VAL A 563 46.80 12.11 -14.92
C VAL A 563 45.72 12.81 -15.72
N THR A 564 45.17 12.14 -16.73
CA THR A 564 44.13 12.68 -17.61
C THR A 564 42.88 11.81 -17.52
N LEU A 565 41.75 12.44 -17.21
CA LEU A 565 40.42 11.82 -17.24
C LEU A 565 39.68 12.30 -18.49
N THR A 566 39.30 11.38 -19.38
CA THR A 566 38.64 11.68 -20.67
C THR A 566 37.26 11.06 -20.71
N ASP A 567 36.24 11.85 -21.04
CA ASP A 567 34.87 11.36 -21.17
C ASP A 567 34.60 10.68 -22.53
N SER A 568 33.39 10.14 -22.70
CA SER A 568 32.94 9.47 -23.93
C SER A 568 32.89 10.38 -25.17
N LYS A 569 32.94 11.70 -24.98
CA LYS A 569 32.96 12.71 -26.06
C LYS A 569 34.37 13.19 -26.38
N GLY A 570 35.39 12.65 -25.71
CA GLY A 570 36.78 13.04 -25.90
C GLY A 570 37.20 14.30 -25.14
N VAL A 571 36.37 14.81 -24.23
CA VAL A 571 36.73 15.97 -23.40
C VAL A 571 37.63 15.50 -22.26
N ALA A 572 38.82 16.08 -22.18
CA ALA A 572 39.86 15.68 -21.23
C ALA A 572 40.04 16.72 -20.11
N ARG A 573 40.23 16.22 -18.88
CA ARG A 573 40.63 17.00 -17.70
C ARG A 573 41.94 16.45 -17.16
N THR A 574 42.83 17.30 -16.67
CA THR A 574 44.12 16.88 -16.12
C THR A 574 44.26 17.21 -14.63
N ALA A 575 44.93 16.31 -13.91
CA ALA A 575 45.37 16.50 -12.53
C ALA A 575 46.85 16.14 -12.45
N ILE A 576 47.61 16.84 -11.59
CA ILE A 576 49.02 16.56 -11.36
C ILE A 576 49.18 15.96 -9.97
N THR A 577 49.93 14.87 -9.87
CA THR A 577 50.13 14.22 -8.57
C THR A 577 50.91 15.10 -7.59
N SER A 578 50.49 15.05 -6.33
CA SER A 578 51.14 15.74 -5.20
C SER A 578 52.55 15.20 -4.93
N ALA A 579 53.25 15.79 -3.95
CA ALA A 579 54.56 15.30 -3.51
C ALA A 579 54.56 13.83 -3.05
N PHE A 580 53.39 13.33 -2.62
CA PHE A 580 53.20 11.95 -2.19
C PHE A 580 52.54 11.07 -3.24
N GLY A 581 52.30 11.55 -4.47
CA GLY A 581 51.73 10.75 -5.55
C GLY A 581 50.21 10.79 -5.71
N TYR A 582 49.48 11.55 -4.89
CA TYR A 582 48.00 11.58 -4.93
C TYR A 582 47.46 12.56 -5.97
N TYR A 583 46.34 12.22 -6.60
CA TYR A 583 45.60 13.10 -7.50
C TYR A 583 44.08 13.00 -7.26
N THR A 584 43.33 14.02 -7.66
CA THR A 584 41.86 14.05 -7.56
C THR A 584 41.26 14.86 -8.69
N PHE A 585 40.16 14.35 -9.25
CA PHE A 585 39.24 15.07 -10.12
C PHE A 585 37.95 15.35 -9.33
N ALA A 586 37.70 16.61 -9.02
CA ALA A 586 36.45 17.02 -8.42
C ALA A 586 35.37 17.23 -9.48
N ASN A 587 34.10 17.12 -9.09
CA ASN A 587 32.97 17.38 -9.97
C ASN A 587 33.01 16.54 -11.27
N VAL A 588 33.25 15.24 -11.14
CA VAL A 588 33.14 14.28 -12.23
C VAL A 588 31.68 13.83 -12.32
N GLN A 589 31.14 13.81 -13.54
CA GLN A 589 29.75 13.50 -13.77
C GLN A 589 29.50 11.99 -13.62
N SER A 590 28.65 11.57 -12.69
CA SER A 590 28.29 10.16 -12.50
C SER A 590 27.40 9.60 -13.63
N GLY A 591 27.29 8.26 -13.69
CA GLY A 591 26.45 7.54 -14.64
C GLY A 591 27.07 7.34 -16.04
N GLN A 592 28.39 7.53 -16.21
CA GLN A 592 29.06 7.29 -17.49
C GLN A 592 30.48 6.73 -17.33
N SER A 593 31.01 6.16 -18.42
CA SER A 593 32.37 5.63 -18.49
C SER A 593 33.37 6.72 -18.85
N TYR A 594 34.56 6.62 -18.27
CA TYR A 594 35.71 7.48 -18.54
C TYR A 594 36.96 6.65 -18.83
N THR A 595 37.91 7.26 -19.51
CA THR A 595 39.27 6.76 -19.66
C THR A 595 40.21 7.57 -18.79
N VAL A 596 40.97 6.92 -17.90
CA VAL A 596 42.02 7.54 -17.08
C VAL A 596 43.38 7.11 -17.60
N SER A 597 44.26 8.07 -17.86
CA SER A 597 45.64 7.80 -18.29
C SER A 597 46.66 8.53 -17.44
N ALA A 598 47.82 7.93 -17.18
CA ALA A 598 48.93 8.54 -16.45
C ALA A 598 50.18 8.66 -17.33
N LEU A 599 50.84 9.82 -17.28
CA LEU A 599 52.05 10.13 -18.02
C LEU A 599 53.06 10.89 -17.15
N ALA A 600 54.31 10.45 -17.15
CA ALA A 600 55.42 11.14 -16.48
C ALA A 600 56.72 10.93 -17.25
N ARG A 601 57.55 11.98 -17.34
CA ARG A 601 58.85 11.90 -18.01
C ARG A 601 59.82 11.04 -17.20
N GLY A 602 60.45 10.06 -17.85
CA GLY A 602 61.41 9.16 -17.20
C GLY A 602 60.77 8.08 -16.35
N TYR A 603 59.50 7.75 -16.59
CA TYR A 603 58.80 6.61 -16.00
C TYR A 603 58.02 5.86 -17.09
N THR A 604 57.95 4.55 -16.97
CA THR A 604 57.14 3.64 -17.80
C THR A 604 56.04 3.03 -16.95
N PHE A 605 54.81 3.03 -17.43
CA PHE A 605 53.66 2.47 -16.73
C PHE A 605 53.29 1.12 -17.36
N GLY A 606 53.16 0.07 -16.55
CA GLY A 606 52.72 -1.25 -17.04
C GLY A 606 51.31 -1.20 -17.64
N GLN A 607 50.45 -0.33 -17.09
CA GLN A 607 49.17 0.04 -17.67
C GLN A 607 49.01 1.56 -17.58
N SER A 608 49.37 2.27 -18.64
CA SER A 608 49.30 3.74 -18.69
C SER A 608 47.88 4.28 -18.84
N THR A 609 46.90 3.44 -19.22
CA THR A 609 45.51 3.84 -19.48
C THR A 609 44.52 2.76 -19.00
N ARG A 610 43.39 3.18 -18.42
CA ARG A 610 42.29 2.31 -17.97
C ARG A 610 40.93 2.92 -18.20
N ALA A 611 39.93 2.10 -18.48
CA ALA A 611 38.53 2.50 -18.46
C ALA A 611 37.97 2.34 -17.05
N ILE A 612 37.17 3.31 -16.60
CA ILE A 612 36.45 3.29 -15.33
C ILE A 612 34.97 3.64 -15.58
N ASN A 613 34.08 3.04 -14.80
CA ASN A 613 32.66 3.41 -14.77
C ASN A 613 32.41 4.23 -13.51
N VAL A 614 32.05 5.51 -13.66
CA VAL A 614 31.84 6.41 -12.54
C VAL A 614 30.35 6.40 -12.21
N THR A 615 29.94 5.63 -11.20
CA THR A 615 28.55 5.59 -10.73
C THR A 615 28.36 6.32 -9.38
N ASP A 616 29.44 6.45 -8.59
CA ASP A 616 29.54 7.19 -7.32
C ASP A 616 31.00 7.69 -7.11
N GLU A 617 31.36 8.23 -5.94
CA GLU A 617 32.75 8.55 -5.58
C GLU A 617 33.67 7.34 -5.77
N LEU A 618 34.78 7.55 -6.50
CA LEU A 618 35.79 6.53 -6.73
C LEU A 618 37.11 6.93 -6.08
N THR A 619 37.61 6.05 -5.22
CA THR A 619 38.98 6.11 -4.68
C THR A 619 39.81 4.96 -5.27
N ASN A 620 41.12 5.04 -5.14
CA ASN A 620 42.08 3.99 -5.54
C ASN A 620 42.14 3.72 -7.06
N VAL A 621 41.94 4.76 -7.88
CA VAL A 621 42.22 4.68 -9.32
C VAL A 621 43.74 4.76 -9.56
N ASP A 622 44.47 3.75 -9.13
CA ASP A 622 45.91 3.87 -8.90
C ASP A 622 46.77 3.43 -10.09
N PHE A 623 47.92 4.07 -10.29
CA PHE A 623 48.89 3.70 -11.32
C PHE A 623 50.22 3.31 -10.69
N VAL A 624 50.84 2.27 -11.24
CA VAL A 624 52.19 1.85 -10.84
C VAL A 624 53.15 2.05 -12.01
N ALA A 625 54.27 2.71 -11.74
CA ALA A 625 55.29 3.02 -12.73
C ALA A 625 56.67 2.47 -12.32
N THR A 626 57.49 2.15 -13.31
CA THR A 626 58.91 1.83 -13.17
C THR A 626 59.73 2.94 -13.79
N ARG A 627 60.80 3.38 -13.13
CA ARG A 627 61.67 4.44 -13.64
C ARG A 627 62.56 3.94 -14.78
#